data_AF-A0A838S9I3-F1
#
_entry.id   AF-A0A838S9I3-F1
#
_cell.length_a   1.000
_cell.length_b   1.000
_cell.length_c   1.000
_cell.angle_alpha   90.00
_cell.angle_beta   90.00
_cell.angle_gamma   90.00
#
_symmetry.space_group_name_H-M   'P 1'
#
loop_
_entity.id
_entity.type
_entity.pdbx_description
1 polymer ?
#
loop_
_entity_poly.entity_id
_entity_poly.type
_entity_poly.pdbx_seq_one_letter_code
_entity_poly.pdbx_strand_id
1 'polypeptide(L)'
;AGSPTYQNDRHRSIALSELLPILRLPDFDFYSLQKGERCRDLLGLPPDWRVQDLDPSLADFGDTALVIDALDLVITVDTAVAHLAGAVAKPVWTLLPEVPDWRWGLTDPTTPWYPSMRLFRQDRRGDWAGVMGRVSEGLAQMLGDRGPVDDTPAPRPRRP
;
A
#
# COMPACT_ATOMS: atom_id res chain seq x y z
N ALA A 1 1.40 8.60 -1.29
CA ALA A 1 0.87 9.89 -0.79
C ALA A 1 -0.04 10.53 -1.83
N GLY A 2 -0.92 11.43 -1.39
CA GLY A 2 -1.87 12.10 -2.29
C GLY A 2 -1.29 13.32 -3.02
N SER A 3 -2.13 14.01 -3.79
CA SER A 3 -1.75 15.26 -4.45
C SER A 3 -1.44 16.35 -3.41
N PRO A 4 -0.27 17.03 -3.48
CA PRO A 4 0.11 18.11 -2.57
C PRO A 4 -0.85 19.31 -2.60
N THR A 5 -1.60 19.48 -3.70
CA THR A 5 -2.55 20.58 -3.89
C THR A 5 -3.90 20.36 -3.20
N TYR A 6 -4.15 19.17 -2.65
CA TYR A 6 -5.37 18.89 -1.92
C TYR A 6 -5.31 19.44 -0.50
N GLN A 7 -6.36 20.16 -0.07
CA GLN A 7 -6.37 20.91 1.20
C GLN A 7 -6.05 20.07 2.44
N ASN A 8 -6.46 18.79 2.47
CA ASN A 8 -6.19 17.90 3.61
C ASN A 8 -5.02 16.93 3.37
N ASP A 9 -4.18 17.17 2.35
CA ASP A 9 -3.11 16.23 1.97
C ASP A 9 -2.13 15.99 3.12
N ARG A 10 -1.77 17.05 3.83
CA ARG A 10 -0.83 17.00 4.97
C ARG A 10 -1.26 16.05 6.08
N HIS A 11 -2.56 15.83 6.26
CA HIS A 11 -3.07 14.97 7.33
C HIS A 11 -3.31 13.53 6.88
N ARG A 12 -3.66 13.32 5.60
CA ARG A 12 -3.87 11.97 5.05
C ARG A 12 -2.57 11.33 4.53
N SER A 13 -1.56 12.12 4.22
CA SER A 13 -0.29 11.62 3.69
C SER A 13 0.60 11.10 4.81
N ILE A 14 1.17 9.92 4.58
CA ILE A 14 2.17 9.29 5.44
C ILE A 14 3.58 9.58 4.87
N ALA A 15 4.56 9.79 5.75
CA ALA A 15 5.96 9.94 5.34
C ALA A 15 6.58 8.56 5.06
N LEU A 16 7.54 8.49 4.13
CA LEU A 16 8.24 7.23 3.85
C LEU A 16 8.95 6.67 5.10
N SER A 17 9.43 7.55 5.98
CA SER A 17 10.05 7.19 7.26
C SER A 17 9.12 6.40 8.20
N GLU A 18 7.80 6.58 8.08
CA GLU A 18 6.82 5.83 8.88
C GLU A 18 6.59 4.43 8.31
N LEU A 19 6.80 4.23 7.00
CA LEU A 19 6.63 2.93 6.34
C LEU A 19 7.84 2.00 6.57
N LEU A 20 8.95 2.54 7.07
CA LEU A 20 10.20 1.82 7.32
C LEU A 20 10.05 0.49 8.08
N PRO A 21 9.17 0.33 9.09
CA PRO A 21 9.03 -0.93 9.82
C PRO A 21 8.61 -2.10 8.94
N ILE A 22 7.75 -1.88 7.93
CA ILE A 22 7.27 -2.95 7.06
C ILE A 22 8.20 -3.22 5.87
N LEU A 23 8.86 -2.17 5.36
CA LEU A 23 9.77 -2.28 4.21
C LEU A 23 11.04 -3.09 4.51
N ARG A 24 11.29 -3.41 5.79
CA ARG A 24 12.40 -4.25 6.26
C ARG A 24 12.05 -5.73 6.37
N LEU A 25 10.79 -6.10 6.21
CA LEU A 25 10.35 -7.48 6.35
C LEU A 25 10.92 -8.30 5.16
N PRO A 26 11.70 -9.36 5.42
CA PRO A 26 12.44 -10.06 4.36
C PRO A 26 11.55 -10.92 3.47
N ASP A 27 10.35 -11.28 3.93
CA ASP A 27 9.42 -12.18 3.25
C ASP A 27 8.50 -11.46 2.24
N PHE A 28 8.72 -10.15 2.01
CA PHE A 28 7.91 -9.33 1.11
C PHE A 28 8.80 -8.56 0.13
N ASP A 29 8.38 -8.55 -1.14
CA ASP A 29 8.89 -7.62 -2.14
C ASP A 29 7.97 -6.41 -2.22
N PHE A 30 8.55 -5.20 -2.15
CA PHE A 30 7.79 -3.97 -2.18
C PHE A 30 7.92 -3.26 -3.52
N TYR A 31 6.78 -2.81 -4.05
CA TYR A 31 6.69 -2.07 -5.30
C TYR A 31 5.98 -0.74 -5.05
N SER A 32 6.63 0.38 -5.37
CA SER A 32 6.06 1.71 -5.21
C SER A 32 5.17 2.06 -6.40
N LEU A 33 3.90 2.34 -6.12
CA LEU A 33 2.93 2.91 -7.06
C LEU A 33 2.86 4.45 -6.97
N GLN A 34 3.77 5.09 -6.21
CA GLN A 34 3.85 6.54 -6.14
C GLN A 34 4.19 7.10 -7.53
N LYS A 35 3.60 8.25 -7.88
CA LYS A 35 3.91 8.97 -9.12
C LYS A 35 4.51 10.35 -8.82
N GLY A 36 5.30 10.85 -9.75
CA GLY A 36 5.79 12.24 -9.78
C GLY A 36 6.96 12.52 -8.83
N GLU A 37 7.12 13.78 -8.40
CA GLU A 37 8.33 14.23 -7.68
C GLU A 37 8.61 13.45 -6.39
N ARG A 38 7.56 12.94 -5.74
CA ARG A 38 7.66 12.17 -4.49
C ARG A 38 8.24 10.77 -4.67
N CYS A 39 8.43 10.28 -5.90
CA CYS A 39 9.22 9.06 -6.14
C CYS A 39 10.67 9.23 -5.66
N ARG A 40 11.19 10.46 -5.66
CA ARG A 40 12.51 10.80 -5.12
C ARG A 40 12.64 10.53 -3.62
N ASP A 41 11.53 10.43 -2.88
CA ASP A 41 11.56 10.04 -1.45
C ASP A 41 12.29 8.69 -1.29
N LEU A 42 12.19 7.78 -2.28
CA LEU A 42 12.86 6.48 -2.29
C LEU A 42 14.39 6.56 -2.33
N LEU A 43 14.97 7.66 -2.83
CA LEU A 43 16.43 7.86 -2.84
C LEU A 43 17.01 7.98 -1.42
N GLY A 44 16.17 8.28 -0.43
CA GLY A 44 16.56 8.30 0.98
C GLY A 44 16.57 6.93 1.65
N LEU A 45 16.15 5.86 0.96
CA LEU A 45 16.19 4.50 1.50
C LEU A 45 17.60 3.92 1.48
N PRO A 46 17.99 3.12 2.48
CA PRO A 46 19.25 2.39 2.44
C PRO A 46 19.33 1.46 1.22
N PRO A 47 20.52 1.22 0.63
CA PRO A 47 20.67 0.41 -0.58
C PRO A 47 20.18 -1.04 -0.45
N ASP A 48 20.18 -1.58 0.77
CA ASP A 48 19.78 -2.97 1.03
C ASP A 48 18.26 -3.18 1.02
N TRP A 49 17.48 -2.12 0.83
CA TRP A 49 16.02 -2.17 0.90
C TRP A 49 15.41 -2.45 -0.46
N ARG A 50 14.54 -3.45 -0.49
CA ARG A 50 13.92 -3.96 -1.72
C ARG A 50 12.61 -3.23 -2.00
N VAL A 51 12.69 -1.95 -2.35
CA VAL A 51 11.55 -1.19 -2.87
C VAL A 51 11.81 -0.83 -4.32
N GLN A 52 11.07 -1.44 -5.24
CA GLN A 52 11.17 -1.14 -6.66
C GLN A 52 10.24 0.03 -7.02
N ASP A 53 10.80 1.08 -7.62
CA ASP A 53 10.02 2.20 -8.16
C ASP A 53 9.38 1.80 -9.49
N LEU A 54 8.05 1.86 -9.57
CA LEU A 54 7.31 1.55 -10.80
C LEU A 54 6.85 2.81 -11.55
N ASP A 55 7.07 4.02 -11.03
CA ASP A 55 6.68 5.27 -11.72
C ASP A 55 7.08 5.30 -13.21
N PRO A 56 8.30 4.89 -13.62
CA PRO A 56 8.69 4.91 -15.04
C PRO A 56 7.86 4.00 -15.94
N SER A 57 7.19 2.99 -15.38
CA SER A 57 6.42 1.97 -16.10
C SER A 57 4.90 2.23 -16.08
N LEU A 58 4.46 3.32 -15.44
CA LEU A 58 3.04 3.63 -15.26
C LEU A 58 2.67 4.88 -16.07
N ALA A 59 2.17 4.75 -17.30
CA ALA A 59 1.78 5.93 -18.10
C ALA A 59 0.39 6.45 -17.71
N ASP A 60 -0.54 5.53 -17.41
CA ASP A 60 -1.91 5.87 -17.05
C ASP A 60 -2.51 4.93 -15.97
N PHE A 61 -3.81 5.10 -15.70
CA PHE A 61 -4.52 4.26 -14.74
C PHE A 61 -4.74 2.82 -15.24
N GLY A 62 -4.70 2.56 -16.54
CA GLY A 62 -4.74 1.21 -17.11
C GLY A 62 -3.48 0.43 -16.74
N ASP A 63 -2.31 1.03 -16.97
CA ASP A 63 -1.03 0.43 -16.53
C ASP A 63 -1.01 0.20 -15.02
N THR A 64 -1.50 1.18 -14.26
CA THR A 64 -1.57 1.08 -12.80
C THR A 64 -2.48 -0.08 -12.37
N ALA A 65 -3.63 -0.27 -13.04
CA ALA A 65 -4.54 -1.37 -12.75
C ALA A 65 -3.92 -2.73 -13.05
N LEU A 66 -3.19 -2.87 -14.17
CA LEU A 66 -2.48 -4.09 -14.53
C LEU A 66 -1.42 -4.47 -13.50
N VAL A 67 -0.65 -3.49 -13.03
CA VAL A 67 0.33 -3.72 -11.95
C VAL A 67 -0.39 -4.11 -10.66
N ILE A 68 -1.43 -3.38 -10.26
CA ILE A 68 -2.23 -3.71 -9.07
C ILE A 68 -2.73 -5.15 -9.15
N ASP A 69 -3.21 -5.59 -10.31
CA ASP A 69 -3.72 -6.95 -10.51
C ASP A 69 -2.64 -8.04 -10.34
N ALA A 70 -1.36 -7.71 -10.56
CA ALA A 70 -0.25 -8.63 -10.30
C ALA A 70 0.19 -8.66 -8.83
N LEU A 71 -0.23 -7.70 -8.00
CA LEU A 71 0.13 -7.66 -6.57
C LEU A 71 -0.75 -8.59 -5.74
N ASP A 72 -0.22 -9.01 -4.58
CA ASP A 72 -0.97 -9.75 -3.56
C ASP A 72 -1.84 -8.85 -2.68
N LEU A 73 -1.32 -7.66 -2.38
CA LEU A 73 -1.89 -6.69 -1.45
C LEU A 73 -1.42 -5.29 -1.84
N VAL A 74 -2.31 -4.31 -1.75
CA VAL A 74 -1.96 -2.89 -1.88
C VAL A 74 -2.08 -2.21 -0.51
N ILE A 75 -1.02 -1.56 -0.04
CA ILE A 75 -1.04 -0.73 1.18
C ILE A 75 -0.90 0.72 0.76
N THR A 76 -1.88 1.56 1.08
CA THR A 76 -1.87 2.96 0.63
C THR A 76 -2.69 3.86 1.54
N VAL A 77 -2.44 5.16 1.48
CA VAL A 77 -3.34 6.17 2.08
C VAL A 77 -4.50 6.48 1.13
N ASP A 78 -5.48 7.26 1.59
CA ASP A 78 -6.63 7.71 0.79
C ASP A 78 -6.19 8.49 -0.47
N THR A 79 -6.10 7.77 -1.60
CA THR A 79 -5.58 8.21 -2.90
C THR A 79 -6.32 7.52 -4.04
N ALA A 80 -6.11 7.97 -5.28
CA ALA A 80 -6.65 7.32 -6.47
C ALA A 80 -6.24 5.83 -6.56
N VAL A 81 -5.04 5.46 -6.10
CA VAL A 81 -4.58 4.06 -6.06
C VAL A 81 -5.46 3.21 -5.13
N ALA A 82 -5.90 3.74 -3.98
CA ALA A 82 -6.80 3.02 -3.09
C ALA A 82 -8.10 2.66 -3.81
N HIS A 83 -8.73 3.66 -4.43
CA HIS A 83 -9.97 3.49 -5.16
C HIS A 83 -9.85 2.57 -6.37
N LEU A 84 -8.77 2.71 -7.15
CA LEU A 84 -8.52 1.85 -8.30
C LEU A 84 -8.34 0.39 -7.87
N ALA A 85 -7.54 0.13 -6.83
CA ALA A 85 -7.34 -1.21 -6.29
C ALA A 85 -8.63 -1.84 -5.74
N GLY A 86 -9.46 -1.04 -5.06
CA GLY A 86 -10.78 -1.47 -4.62
C GLY A 86 -11.74 -1.79 -5.77
N ALA A 87 -11.71 -0.99 -6.84
CA ALA A 87 -12.56 -1.18 -8.01
C ALA A 87 -12.23 -2.48 -8.78
N VAL A 88 -10.95 -2.90 -8.78
CA VAL A 88 -10.52 -4.18 -9.36
C VAL A 88 -10.53 -5.34 -8.35
N ALA A 89 -11.19 -5.16 -7.20
CA ALA A 89 -11.35 -6.17 -6.15
C ALA A 89 -10.04 -6.78 -5.59
N LYS A 90 -8.93 -6.04 -5.69
CA LYS A 90 -7.66 -6.44 -5.07
C LYS A 90 -7.75 -6.28 -3.55
N PRO A 91 -7.10 -7.13 -2.71
CA PRO A 91 -6.94 -6.83 -1.31
C PRO A 91 -6.22 -5.50 -1.11
N VAL A 92 -6.81 -4.61 -0.29
CA VAL A 92 -6.21 -3.30 0.00
C VAL A 92 -6.26 -3.02 1.49
N TRP A 93 -5.16 -2.54 2.05
CA TRP A 93 -5.12 -1.95 3.37
C TRP A 93 -4.98 -0.44 3.26
N THR A 94 -6.06 0.27 3.56
CA THR A 94 -6.11 1.72 3.46
C THR A 94 -5.76 2.34 4.81
N LEU A 95 -4.70 3.14 4.81
CA LEU A 95 -4.20 3.86 5.98
C LEU A 95 -4.88 5.24 6.06
N LEU A 96 -5.54 5.50 7.17
CA LEU A 96 -6.43 6.64 7.34
C LEU A 96 -6.00 7.50 8.53
N PRO A 97 -6.13 8.84 8.42
CA PRO A 97 -5.95 9.73 9.56
C PRO A 97 -7.06 9.56 10.60
N GLU A 98 -6.90 10.18 11.77
CA GLU A 98 -7.91 10.17 12.84
C GLU A 98 -9.28 10.67 12.35
N VAL A 99 -9.28 11.73 11.52
CA VAL A 99 -10.48 12.27 10.88
C VAL A 99 -10.40 12.01 9.38
N PRO A 100 -10.92 10.86 8.90
CA PRO A 100 -10.92 10.52 7.49
C PRO A 100 -12.04 11.23 6.72
N ASP A 101 -12.04 11.08 5.39
CA ASP A 101 -13.21 11.42 4.59
C ASP A 101 -14.42 10.57 5.00
N TRP A 102 -15.62 11.17 4.93
CA TRP A 102 -16.88 10.57 5.37
C TRP A 102 -17.12 9.16 4.79
N ARG A 103 -16.62 8.87 3.57
CA ARG A 103 -16.82 7.57 2.91
C ARG A 103 -16.21 6.40 3.67
N TRP A 104 -15.22 6.66 4.52
CA TRP A 104 -14.48 5.63 5.25
C TRP A 104 -15.08 5.32 6.62
N GLY A 105 -16.08 6.08 7.06
CA GLY A 105 -16.64 5.97 8.41
C GLY A 105 -15.60 6.23 9.51
N LEU A 106 -16.03 6.13 10.76
CA LEU A 106 -15.19 6.47 11.92
C LEU A 106 -14.74 5.25 12.73
N THR A 107 -15.41 4.10 12.59
CA THR A 107 -15.25 2.96 13.51
C THR A 107 -14.86 1.67 12.80
N ASP A 108 -15.60 1.27 11.78
CA ASP A 108 -15.52 -0.11 11.28
C ASP A 108 -14.21 -0.39 10.54
N PRO A 109 -13.55 -1.55 10.72
CA PRO A 109 -12.30 -1.85 10.02
C PRO A 109 -12.50 -2.19 8.52
N THR A 110 -13.72 -2.07 8.00
CA THR A 110 -14.10 -2.37 6.61
C THR A 110 -14.87 -1.21 6.00
N THR A 111 -15.15 -1.29 4.70
CA THR A 111 -15.91 -0.27 3.97
C THR A 111 -16.99 -0.90 3.09
N PRO A 112 -18.19 -0.31 3.01
CA PRO A 112 -19.23 -0.81 2.11
C PRO A 112 -18.90 -0.56 0.63
N TRP A 113 -17.96 0.35 0.32
CA TRP A 113 -17.60 0.71 -1.05
C TRP A 113 -16.78 -0.38 -1.74
N TYR A 114 -15.92 -1.05 -0.99
CA TYR A 114 -14.93 -1.99 -1.51
C TYR A 114 -14.76 -3.18 -0.55
N PRO A 115 -15.47 -4.29 -0.79
CA PRO A 115 -15.46 -5.44 0.12
C PRO A 115 -14.09 -6.08 0.34
N SER A 116 -13.15 -5.90 -0.60
CA SER A 116 -11.77 -6.40 -0.48
C SER A 116 -10.87 -5.55 0.41
N MET A 117 -11.37 -4.45 0.98
CA MET A 117 -10.57 -3.51 1.76
C MET A 117 -10.65 -3.73 3.27
N ARG A 118 -9.50 -3.52 3.91
CA ARG A 118 -9.36 -3.32 5.35
C ARG A 118 -8.87 -1.91 5.64
N LEU A 119 -9.42 -1.28 6.65
CA LEU A 119 -9.12 0.09 7.05
C LEU A 119 -8.29 0.11 8.33
N PHE A 120 -7.18 0.85 8.31
CA PHE A 120 -6.34 1.10 9.47
C PHE A 120 -6.33 2.60 9.75
N ARG A 121 -6.86 3.01 10.90
CA ARG A 121 -6.99 4.43 11.28
C ARG A 121 -6.02 4.80 12.38
N GLN A 122 -5.56 6.04 12.38
CA GLN A 122 -4.90 6.61 13.55
C GLN A 122 -5.88 6.70 14.72
N ASP A 123 -5.44 6.29 15.91
CA ASP A 123 -6.22 6.46 17.14
C ASP A 123 -6.15 7.91 17.64
N ARG A 124 -5.04 8.60 17.31
CA ARG A 124 -4.81 10.02 17.58
C ARG A 124 -4.09 10.64 16.39
N ARG A 125 -4.37 11.90 16.10
CA ARG A 125 -3.72 12.67 15.03
C ARG A 125 -2.21 12.52 15.06
N GLY A 126 -1.66 12.06 13.94
CA GLY A 126 -0.21 11.92 13.74
C GLY A 126 0.36 10.59 14.24
N ASP A 127 -0.45 9.71 14.86
CA ASP A 127 -0.04 8.39 15.30
C ASP A 127 0.05 7.38 14.14
N TRP A 128 0.94 7.65 13.19
CA TRP A 128 1.26 6.70 12.12
C TRP A 128 2.01 5.49 12.64
N ALA A 129 2.82 5.65 13.70
CA ALA A 129 3.52 4.53 14.33
C ALA A 129 2.54 3.45 14.83
N GLY A 130 1.45 3.83 15.51
CA GLY A 130 0.42 2.90 15.96
C GLY A 130 -0.30 2.20 14.80
N VAL A 131 -0.59 2.93 13.72
CA VAL A 131 -1.13 2.35 12.47
C VAL A 131 -0.18 1.31 11.90
N MET A 132 1.11 1.65 11.79
CA MET A 132 2.12 0.78 11.19
C MET A 132 2.45 -0.44 12.06
N GLY A 133 2.30 -0.34 13.38
CA GLY A 133 2.32 -1.50 14.28
C GLY A 133 1.24 -2.52 13.91
N ARG A 134 -0.01 -2.07 13.79
CA ARG A 134 -1.14 -2.93 13.37
C ARG A 134 -0.99 -3.50 11.96
N VAL A 135 -0.44 -2.71 11.03
CA VAL A 135 -0.12 -3.19 9.68
C VAL A 135 0.93 -4.29 9.74
N SER A 136 1.98 -4.13 10.53
CA SER A 136 3.05 -5.13 10.69
C SER A 136 2.51 -6.44 11.27
N GLU A 137 1.65 -6.35 12.30
CA GLU A 137 0.94 -7.51 12.86
C GLU A 137 0.06 -8.21 11.83
N GLY A 138 -0.67 -7.44 11.01
CA GLY A 138 -1.47 -7.98 9.92
C GLY A 138 -0.63 -8.72 8.88
N LEU A 139 0.54 -8.18 8.51
CA LEU A 139 1.45 -8.82 7.55
C LEU A 139 2.00 -10.14 8.11
N ALA A 140 2.37 -10.15 9.40
CA ALA A 140 2.83 -11.37 10.06
C ALA A 140 1.74 -12.46 10.10
N GLN A 141 0.48 -12.08 10.36
CA GLN A 141 -0.67 -12.99 10.30
C GLN A 141 -0.87 -13.54 8.87
N MET A 142 -0.78 -12.67 7.86
CA MET A 142 -0.91 -13.06 6.46
C MET A 142 0.15 -14.10 6.02
N LEU A 143 1.38 -13.98 6.52
CA LEU A 143 2.41 -15.02 6.29
C LEU A 143 2.07 -16.33 7.01
N GLY A 144 1.61 -16.26 8.26
CA GLY A 144 1.18 -17.44 9.02
C GLY A 144 0.05 -18.20 8.34
N ASP A 145 -0.91 -17.48 7.74
CA ASP A 145 -2.06 -18.06 7.05
C ASP A 145 -1.71 -18.65 5.67
N ARG A 146 -0.70 -18.08 4.98
CA ARG A 146 -0.25 -18.56 3.67
C ARG A 146 0.51 -19.89 3.73
N GLY A 147 1.01 -20.29 4.90
CA GLY A 147 1.91 -21.44 5.04
C GLY A 147 3.25 -21.22 4.33
N PRO A 148 4.18 -22.19 4.35
CA PRO A 148 5.43 -22.07 3.62
C PRO A 148 5.16 -21.90 2.12
N VAL A 149 5.66 -20.82 1.54
CA VAL A 149 5.65 -20.61 0.08
C VAL A 149 6.54 -21.69 -0.53
N ASP A 150 5.97 -22.48 -1.44
CA ASP A 150 6.75 -23.39 -2.26
C ASP A 150 7.55 -22.55 -3.27
N ASP A 151 8.84 -22.34 -3.01
CA ASP A 151 9.79 -21.60 -3.85
C ASP A 151 10.05 -22.26 -5.22
N THR A 152 9.22 -23.21 -5.64
CA THR A 152 9.27 -23.80 -6.97
C THR A 152 9.03 -22.71 -8.02
N PRO A 153 10.03 -22.33 -8.84
CA PRO A 153 9.86 -21.27 -9.82
C PRO A 153 8.81 -21.69 -10.85
N ALA A 154 7.87 -20.79 -11.16
CA ALA A 154 6.88 -21.01 -12.20
C ALA A 154 7.55 -21.50 -13.50
N PRO A 155 7.04 -22.57 -14.15
CA PRO A 155 7.66 -23.09 -15.35
C PRO A 155 7.71 -22.01 -16.43
N ARG A 156 8.93 -21.71 -16.92
CA ARG A 156 9.13 -20.72 -17.98
C ARG A 156 8.24 -21.07 -19.18
N PRO A 157 7.50 -20.10 -19.77
CA PRO A 157 6.70 -20.38 -20.95
C PRO A 157 7.60 -20.89 -22.07
N ARG A 158 7.23 -22.04 -22.66
CA ARG A 158 7.91 -22.58 -23.84
C ARG A 158 7.69 -21.57 -24.98
N ARG A 159 8.79 -20.99 -25.48
CA ARG A 159 8.74 -20.18 -26.70
C ARG A 159 8.30 -21.07 -27.89
N PRO A 160 7.50 -20.53 -28.83
CA PRO A 160 7.11 -21.23 -30.04
C PRO A 160 8.31 -21.57 -30.94
#